data_AF-A0ABD7UYK4-F1
#
_entry.id   AF-A0ABD7UYK4-F1
#
_cell.length_a   1.000
_cell.length_b   1.000
_cell.length_c   1.000
_cell.angle_alpha   90.00
_cell.angle_beta   90.00
_cell.angle_gamma   90.00
#
_symmetry.space_group_name_H-M   'P 1'
#
loop_
_entity.id
_entity.type
_entity.pdbx_description
1 polymer ?
#
loop_
_entity_poly.entity_id
_entity_poly.type
_entity_poly.pdbx_seq_one_letter_code
_entity_poly.pdbx_strand_id
1 'polypeptide(L)'
;MDHLPAVLDRVGVVIDNFRSEDRLDYSTPGQVAIAVGGNTLSRGLTLEGLTVSYFVRAAKAYDTLLQMARWFGFRPGYEDLPRIWMTDELRHWFRHLATVEHEIRLDIERYESENLTPTEFGVRIRTHPTLRITAKMGAALPTYASYGGRRVQTRYFRPKDGEWLRHNVEAADGFVARVRSAGIEPDAALENGAVIFRDVSADDVLRFLADYRVHPDSPDLDHELIEKYVNRQRRSGHLEFWNLAIMAATTDTHGTVRLGSMDFGRIVRSKLRDEGVERADIKTLMSKDHRAVDFMAPSVARKKGEIELAKARDLDPDARNKGLILLYPIDPHSEPDAANKASRRALDAVDDVIGLALVFPGHPDESSQVRQTYVAVDLTDADVEVEQAEFDELAGVSDDD
;
A
#
# COMPACT_ATOMS: atom_id res chain seq x y z
N MET A 1 30.88 -24.61 19.68
CA MET A 1 29.69 -24.28 20.51
C MET A 1 30.11 -23.77 21.89
N ASP A 2 31.39 -23.41 22.06
CA ASP A 2 32.06 -23.44 23.37
C ASP A 2 31.74 -22.21 24.22
N HIS A 3 31.13 -21.18 23.62
CA HIS A 3 30.70 -19.95 24.29
C HIS A 3 29.24 -20.01 24.76
N LEU A 4 28.44 -20.98 24.31
CA LEU A 4 27.01 -21.04 24.62
C LEU A 4 26.74 -21.22 26.13
N PRO A 5 27.43 -22.12 26.86
CA PRO A 5 27.22 -22.26 28.31
C PRO A 5 27.54 -20.98 29.07
N ALA A 6 28.66 -20.32 28.73
CA ALA A 6 29.08 -19.07 29.37
C ALA A 6 28.12 -17.90 29.11
N VAL A 7 27.41 -17.91 27.97
CA VAL A 7 26.35 -16.92 27.68
C VAL A 7 25.10 -17.24 28.50
N LEU A 8 24.67 -18.50 28.54
CA LEU A 8 23.48 -18.94 29.30
C LEU A 8 23.62 -18.65 30.80
N ASP A 9 24.80 -18.85 31.38
CA ASP A 9 25.08 -18.55 32.79
C ASP A 9 24.95 -17.04 33.11
N ARG A 10 25.03 -16.18 32.08
CA ARG A 10 24.92 -14.72 32.21
C ARG A 10 23.53 -14.19 31.87
N VAL A 11 22.62 -15.03 31.35
CA VAL A 11 21.27 -14.58 30.96
C VAL A 11 20.45 -14.28 32.22
N GLY A 12 20.06 -13.02 32.39
CA GLY A 12 19.03 -12.61 33.34
C GLY A 12 17.65 -12.58 32.70
N VAL A 13 16.60 -12.82 33.48
CA VAL A 13 15.21 -12.53 33.05
C VAL A 13 14.74 -11.30 33.83
N VAL A 14 14.34 -10.26 33.12
CA VAL A 14 13.86 -9.01 33.71
C VAL A 14 12.38 -8.86 33.38
N ILE A 15 11.54 -8.74 34.41
CA ILE A 15 10.10 -8.55 34.24
C ILE A 15 9.76 -7.08 34.45
N ASP A 16 9.67 -6.33 33.35
CA ASP A 16 9.42 -4.89 33.36
C ASP A 16 7.94 -4.61 33.05
N ASN A 17 7.16 -4.52 34.12
CA ASN A 17 5.72 -4.23 34.13
C ASN A 17 5.43 -3.05 35.05
N PHE A 18 4.26 -2.41 34.89
CA PHE A 18 3.86 -1.22 35.66
C PHE A 18 4.03 -1.34 37.19
N ARG A 19 3.87 -2.54 37.76
CA ARG A 19 4.00 -2.81 39.21
C ARG A 19 5.36 -3.41 39.62
N SER A 20 6.33 -3.50 38.72
CA SER A 20 7.64 -4.11 38.99
C SER A 20 8.67 -3.05 39.35
N GLU A 21 9.45 -3.32 40.41
CA GLU A 21 10.68 -2.57 40.72
C GLU A 21 11.85 -2.99 39.82
N ASP A 22 11.70 -4.09 39.09
CA ASP A 22 12.75 -4.69 38.25
C ASP A 22 12.80 -3.99 36.89
N ARG A 23 13.88 -3.26 36.62
CA ARG A 23 14.09 -2.47 35.41
C ARG A 23 15.37 -2.90 34.69
N LEU A 24 15.37 -2.79 33.37
CA LEU A 24 16.58 -2.97 32.57
C LEU A 24 17.62 -1.91 32.93
N ASP A 25 18.79 -2.37 33.39
CA ASP A 25 19.91 -1.51 33.75
C ASP A 25 21.02 -1.57 32.70
N TYR A 26 21.19 -0.47 31.96
CA TYR A 26 22.22 -0.32 30.93
C TYR A 26 23.55 0.22 31.47
N SER A 27 23.68 0.46 32.78
CA SER A 27 24.91 0.98 33.39
C SER A 27 26.10 0.05 33.21
N THR A 28 25.85 -1.26 33.06
CA THR A 28 26.88 -2.29 32.93
C THR A 28 26.93 -2.82 31.48
N PRO A 29 28.05 -2.65 30.76
CA PRO A 29 28.19 -3.14 29.40
C PRO A 29 28.06 -4.66 29.27
N GLY A 30 27.40 -5.13 28.21
CA GLY A 30 27.36 -6.55 27.84
C GLY A 30 26.39 -7.40 28.67
N GLN A 31 25.37 -6.81 29.28
CA GLN A 31 24.29 -7.55 29.91
C GLN A 31 23.56 -8.42 28.88
N VAL A 32 23.30 -9.68 29.22
CA VAL A 32 22.48 -10.58 28.41
C VAL A 32 21.17 -10.76 29.17
N ALA A 33 20.07 -10.24 28.63
CA ALA A 33 18.79 -10.23 29.32
C ALA A 33 17.66 -10.70 28.40
N ILE A 34 16.71 -11.44 28.99
CA ILE A 34 15.38 -11.67 28.44
C ILE A 34 14.44 -10.71 29.15
N ALA A 35 14.05 -9.65 28.47
CA ALA A 35 13.08 -8.70 28.98
C ALA A 35 11.66 -9.16 28.63
N VAL A 36 10.80 -9.26 29.64
CA VAL A 36 9.38 -9.61 29.48
C VAL A 36 8.54 -8.47 30.03
N GLY A 37 7.65 -7.90 29.23
CA GLY A 37 6.74 -6.87 29.74
C GLY A 37 5.52 -6.59 28.88
N GLY A 38 4.59 -5.85 29.49
CA GLY A 38 3.31 -5.45 28.91
C GLY A 38 3.35 -4.07 28.23
N ASN A 39 2.36 -3.22 28.50
CA ASN A 39 2.23 -1.88 27.90
C ASN A 39 3.47 -1.01 28.13
N THR A 40 4.10 -1.11 29.30
CA THR A 40 5.25 -0.29 29.72
C THR A 40 6.46 -0.47 28.81
N LEU A 41 6.69 -1.69 28.31
CA LEU A 41 7.77 -1.97 27.37
C LEU A 41 7.41 -1.53 25.94
N SER A 42 6.11 -1.42 25.62
CA SER A 42 5.63 -1.14 24.26
C SER A 42 5.75 0.32 23.82
N ARG A 43 5.94 1.27 24.75
CA ARG A 43 6.02 2.72 24.47
C ARG A 43 7.24 3.33 25.16
N GLY A 44 8.01 4.14 24.42
CA GLY A 44 9.05 5.01 24.98
C GLY A 44 10.40 4.36 25.31
N LEU A 45 10.49 3.03 25.41
CA LEU A 45 11.75 2.34 25.72
C LEU A 45 12.52 1.95 24.44
N THR A 46 13.81 2.27 24.37
CA THR A 46 14.72 1.76 23.33
C THR A 46 15.60 0.69 23.94
N LEU A 47 15.42 -0.55 23.51
CA LEU A 47 16.27 -1.66 23.96
C LEU A 47 17.57 -1.65 23.16
N GLU A 48 18.66 -1.21 23.79
CA GLU A 48 20.02 -1.37 23.26
C GLU A 48 20.43 -2.85 23.30
N GLY A 49 21.19 -3.33 22.32
CA GLY A 49 21.49 -4.76 22.16
C GLY A 49 20.33 -5.70 21.73
N LEU A 50 19.08 -5.23 21.59
CA LEU A 50 17.94 -6.07 21.13
C LEU A 50 18.25 -6.83 19.83
N THR A 51 18.22 -8.17 19.93
CA THR A 51 18.51 -9.09 18.83
C THR A 51 17.35 -10.03 18.52
N VAL A 52 16.55 -10.40 19.53
CA VAL A 52 15.40 -11.31 19.36
C VAL A 52 14.18 -10.69 20.02
N SER A 53 13.08 -10.60 19.26
CA SER A 53 11.81 -10.05 19.70
C SER A 53 10.71 -11.09 19.54
N TYR A 54 9.92 -11.32 20.61
CA TYR A 54 8.71 -12.14 20.57
C TYR A 54 7.48 -11.27 20.80
N PHE A 55 6.55 -11.27 19.85
CA PHE A 55 5.43 -10.34 19.83
C PHE A 55 4.10 -11.06 19.56
N VAL A 56 3.29 -11.20 20.60
CA VAL A 56 2.04 -11.98 20.55
C VAL A 56 0.78 -11.13 20.63
N ARG A 57 0.89 -9.82 20.85
CA ARG A 57 -0.26 -8.95 21.09
C ARG A 57 -0.78 -8.30 19.81
N ALA A 58 -2.05 -8.50 19.48
CA ALA A 58 -2.66 -7.79 18.37
C ALA A 58 -2.77 -6.28 18.66
N ALA A 59 -2.28 -5.44 17.75
CA ALA A 59 -2.54 -4.00 17.71
C ALA A 59 -3.06 -3.66 16.32
N LYS A 60 -4.22 -3.01 16.24
CA LYS A 60 -4.87 -2.66 14.96
C LYS A 60 -4.60 -1.21 14.53
N ALA A 61 -4.25 -0.34 15.47
CA ALA A 61 -3.99 1.07 15.18
C ALA A 61 -2.58 1.25 14.59
N TYR A 62 -2.48 1.99 13.49
CA TYR A 62 -1.23 2.24 12.77
C TYR A 62 -0.18 2.94 13.63
N ASP A 63 -0.57 3.95 14.40
CA ASP A 63 0.36 4.66 15.29
C ASP A 63 0.98 3.70 16.30
N THR A 64 0.17 2.77 16.82
CA THR A 64 0.66 1.73 17.73
C THR A 64 1.61 0.77 17.01
N LEU A 65 1.30 0.36 15.78
CA LEU A 65 2.21 -0.48 14.98
C LEU A 65 3.54 0.24 14.66
N LEU A 66 3.52 1.53 14.30
CA LEU A 66 4.71 2.34 14.04
C LEU A 66 5.56 2.49 15.31
N GLN A 67 4.94 2.76 16.46
CA GLN A 67 5.63 2.80 17.75
C GLN A 67 6.25 1.43 18.07
N MET A 68 5.50 0.35 17.81
CA MET A 68 5.98 -1.02 18.01
C MET A 68 7.05 -1.45 17.01
N ALA A 69 7.19 -0.82 15.83
CA ALA A 69 8.24 -1.15 14.87
C ALA A 69 9.66 -0.92 15.43
N ARG A 70 9.80 -0.12 16.49
CA ARG A 70 11.06 0.07 17.23
C ARG A 70 11.65 -1.24 17.79
N TRP A 71 10.80 -2.24 17.99
CA TRP A 71 11.17 -3.58 18.46
C TRP A 71 11.85 -4.44 17.38
N PHE A 72 12.03 -3.93 16.16
CA PHE A 72 12.83 -4.62 15.15
C PHE A 72 14.33 -4.59 15.48
N GLY A 73 14.76 -3.70 16.38
CA GLY A 73 16.14 -3.60 16.82
C GLY A 73 17.03 -3.01 15.72
N PHE A 74 17.29 -1.70 15.77
CA PHE A 74 18.12 -1.05 14.75
C PHE A 74 19.61 -1.21 15.09
N ARG A 75 20.36 -1.96 14.26
CA ARG A 75 21.81 -2.14 14.43
C ARG A 75 22.56 -2.02 13.10
N PRO A 76 23.17 -0.85 12.84
CA PRO A 76 24.15 -0.73 11.76
C PRO A 76 25.30 -1.72 11.96
N GLY A 77 25.60 -2.52 10.94
CA GLY A 77 26.67 -3.52 10.93
C GLY A 77 26.31 -4.91 11.48
N TYR A 78 25.06 -5.12 11.93
CA TYR A 78 24.55 -6.42 12.40
C TYR A 78 23.16 -6.71 11.83
N GLU A 79 22.90 -6.27 10.60
CA GLU A 79 21.58 -6.33 9.96
C GLU A 79 21.07 -7.77 9.76
N ASP A 80 21.95 -8.77 9.83
CA ASP A 80 21.66 -10.20 9.67
C ASP A 80 21.26 -10.90 10.98
N LEU A 81 21.44 -10.26 12.14
CA LEU A 81 21.19 -10.86 13.45
C LEU A 81 19.76 -10.72 13.98
N PRO A 82 18.99 -9.64 13.73
CA PRO A 82 17.64 -9.49 14.25
C PRO A 82 16.73 -10.67 13.91
N ARG A 83 15.98 -11.17 14.91
CA ARG A 83 14.96 -12.20 14.75
C ARG A 83 13.67 -11.71 15.38
N ILE A 84 12.58 -11.73 14.61
CA ILE A 84 11.28 -11.28 15.08
C ILE A 84 10.28 -12.43 14.94
N TRP A 85 9.69 -12.81 16.06
CA TRP A 85 8.64 -13.82 16.15
C TRP A 85 7.32 -13.09 16.41
N MET A 86 6.36 -13.24 15.51
CA MET A 86 5.05 -12.61 15.64
C MET A 86 3.95 -13.49 15.06
N THR A 87 2.70 -13.21 15.41
CA THR A 87 1.55 -13.88 14.79
C THR A 87 1.45 -13.54 13.31
N ASP A 88 0.77 -14.40 12.53
CA ASP A 88 0.50 -14.12 11.11
C ASP A 88 -0.22 -12.80 10.92
N GLU A 89 -1.25 -12.52 11.72
CA GLU A 89 -1.98 -11.25 11.65
C GLU A 89 -1.04 -10.03 11.78
N LEU A 90 -0.16 -10.01 12.78
CA LEU A 90 0.80 -8.92 12.99
C LEU A 90 1.80 -8.79 11.83
N ARG A 91 2.26 -9.91 11.28
CA ARG A 91 3.13 -9.95 10.10
C ARG A 91 2.48 -9.22 8.92
N HIS A 92 1.19 -9.45 8.69
CA HIS A 92 0.43 -8.79 7.64
C HIS A 92 0.28 -7.28 7.90
N TRP A 93 -0.05 -6.89 9.13
CA TRP A 93 -0.16 -5.48 9.49
C TRP A 93 1.15 -4.72 9.29
N PHE A 94 2.29 -5.28 9.73
CA PHE A 94 3.61 -4.66 9.52
C PHE A 94 4.01 -4.60 8.05
N ARG A 95 3.71 -5.63 7.27
CA ARG A 95 3.95 -5.65 5.83
C ARG A 95 3.15 -4.58 5.10
N HIS A 96 1.88 -4.40 5.48
CA HIS A 96 1.04 -3.35 4.94
C HIS A 96 1.56 -1.96 5.35
N LEU A 97 1.93 -1.79 6.62
CA LEU A 97 2.52 -0.56 7.13
C LEU A 97 3.82 -0.18 6.39
N ALA A 98 4.72 -1.13 6.16
CA ALA A 98 5.95 -0.91 5.41
C ALA A 98 5.68 -0.47 3.96
N THR A 99 4.58 -0.96 3.36
CA THR A 99 4.16 -0.54 2.02
C THR A 99 3.69 0.92 2.03
N VAL A 100 2.87 1.30 3.01
CA VAL A 100 2.38 2.68 3.19
C VAL A 100 3.54 3.64 3.49
N GLU A 101 4.47 3.24 4.36
CA GLU A 101 5.65 4.03 4.70
C GLU A 101 6.53 4.29 3.48
N HIS A 102 6.75 3.26 2.65
CA HIS A 102 7.48 3.40 1.40
C HIS A 102 6.78 4.36 0.42
N GLU A 103 5.45 4.29 0.30
CA GLU A 103 4.68 5.25 -0.52
C GLU A 103 4.82 6.68 -0.01
N ILE A 104 4.83 6.90 1.31
CA ILE A 104 5.06 8.22 1.92
C ILE A 104 6.48 8.71 1.63
N ARG A 105 7.50 7.86 1.69
CA ARG A 105 8.87 8.25 1.34
C ARG A 105 8.99 8.69 -0.12
N LEU A 106 8.36 7.97 -1.04
CA LEU A 106 8.31 8.38 -2.45
C LEU A 106 7.60 9.71 -2.65
N ASP A 107 6.52 9.95 -1.89
CA ASP A 107 5.83 11.24 -1.88
C ASP A 107 6.75 12.36 -1.35
N ILE A 108 7.50 12.13 -0.25
CA ILE A 108 8.49 13.07 0.30
C ILE A 108 9.54 13.43 -0.74
N GLU A 109 10.18 12.43 -1.36
CA GLU A 109 11.21 12.63 -2.37
C GLU A 109 10.68 13.44 -3.58
N ARG A 110 9.42 13.21 -3.97
CA ARG A 110 8.76 14.03 -4.99
C ARG A 110 8.60 15.47 -4.53
N TYR A 111 8.12 15.70 -3.30
CA TYR A 111 7.88 17.04 -2.75
C TYR A 111 9.16 17.85 -2.55
N GLU A 112 10.26 17.22 -2.14
CA GLU A 112 11.58 17.87 -2.11
C GLU A 112 11.95 18.40 -3.49
N SER A 113 11.63 17.65 -4.53
CA SER A 113 11.91 18.05 -5.90
C SER A 113 10.94 19.11 -6.47
N GLU A 114 9.78 19.30 -5.82
CA GLU A 114 8.78 20.33 -6.11
C GLU A 114 8.94 21.55 -5.18
N ASN A 115 9.91 21.53 -4.27
CA ASN A 115 10.22 22.60 -3.31
C ASN A 115 9.03 22.98 -2.39
N LEU A 116 8.22 22.00 -1.98
CA LEU A 116 7.06 22.19 -1.12
C LEU A 116 7.43 22.26 0.37
N THR A 117 6.62 23.00 1.13
CA THR A 117 6.85 23.19 2.57
C THR A 117 6.29 22.03 3.42
N PRO A 118 6.80 21.83 4.64
CA PRO A 118 6.28 20.83 5.58
C PRO A 118 4.78 20.96 5.88
N THR A 119 4.23 22.18 5.84
CA THR A 119 2.80 22.44 6.07
C THR A 119 1.95 21.86 4.93
N GLU A 120 2.36 22.07 3.68
CA GLU A 120 1.68 21.52 2.50
C GLU A 120 1.82 20.00 2.45
N PHE A 121 3.01 19.50 2.81
CA PHE A 121 3.30 18.08 2.96
C PHE A 121 2.38 17.39 3.99
N GLY A 122 2.24 17.97 5.18
CA GLY A 122 1.42 17.40 6.26
C GLY A 122 -0.06 17.25 5.90
N VAL A 123 -0.62 18.19 5.12
CA VAL A 123 -1.99 18.11 4.61
C VAL A 123 -2.14 16.96 3.60
N ARG A 124 -1.13 16.73 2.74
CA ARG A 124 -1.15 15.64 1.76
C ARG A 124 -1.08 14.25 2.42
N ILE A 125 -0.30 14.08 3.49
CA ILE A 125 -0.29 12.83 4.28
C ILE A 125 -1.69 12.53 4.84
N ARG A 126 -2.38 13.53 5.40
CA ARG A 126 -3.73 13.34 5.98
C ARG A 126 -4.79 12.97 4.94
N THR A 127 -4.58 13.33 3.68
CA THR A 127 -5.49 13.01 2.57
C THR A 127 -5.10 11.73 1.82
N HIS A 128 -4.06 11.02 2.28
CA HIS A 128 -3.67 9.71 1.76
C HIS A 128 -4.77 8.67 2.02
N PRO A 129 -5.25 7.93 0.99
CA PRO A 129 -6.34 6.95 1.14
C PRO A 129 -6.14 5.97 2.31
N THR A 130 -4.97 5.31 2.36
CA THR A 130 -4.65 4.30 3.38
C THR A 130 -4.51 4.86 4.80
N LEU A 131 -3.92 6.04 4.97
CA LEU A 131 -3.78 6.68 6.29
C LEU A 131 -5.06 7.36 6.78
N ARG A 132 -5.99 7.69 5.87
CA ARG A 132 -7.25 8.33 6.25
C ARG A 132 -8.16 7.39 7.05
N ILE A 133 -8.12 6.09 6.76
CA ILE A 133 -8.90 5.07 7.49
C ILE A 133 -8.42 4.92 8.93
N THR A 134 -7.19 5.34 9.23
CA THR A 134 -6.58 5.20 10.55
C THR A 134 -6.77 6.44 11.42
N ALA A 135 -7.32 7.54 10.87
CA ALA A 135 -7.71 8.70 11.65
C ALA A 135 -8.91 8.32 12.56
N LYS A 136 -8.74 8.41 13.88
CA LYS A 136 -9.64 7.95 14.96
C LYS A 136 -11.15 8.11 14.67
N MET A 137 -11.95 7.14 15.14
CA MET A 137 -13.42 7.05 15.12
C MET A 137 -14.21 8.20 15.83
N GLY A 138 -13.57 9.33 16.14
CA GLY A 138 -14.22 10.52 16.70
C GLY A 138 -13.89 11.81 15.96
N ALA A 139 -12.92 11.81 15.05
CA ALA A 139 -12.69 12.93 14.14
C ALA A 139 -13.55 12.73 12.90
N ALA A 140 -14.28 13.76 12.46
CA ALA A 140 -15.05 13.69 11.23
C ALA A 140 -14.14 13.20 10.09
N LEU A 141 -14.43 12.00 9.56
CA LEU A 141 -13.66 11.38 8.49
C LEU A 141 -13.56 12.40 7.35
N PRO A 142 -12.35 12.80 6.92
CA PRO A 142 -12.21 13.68 5.78
C PRO A 142 -12.93 13.02 4.58
N THR A 143 -13.91 13.71 3.99
CA THR A 143 -14.76 13.15 2.92
C THR A 143 -14.01 12.94 1.58
N TYR A 144 -12.70 13.18 1.56
CA TYR A 144 -11.90 13.29 0.35
C TYR A 144 -10.54 12.57 0.48
N ALA A 145 -10.00 12.11 -0.64
CA ALA A 145 -8.66 11.57 -0.76
C ALA A 145 -7.96 12.22 -1.96
N SER A 146 -6.63 12.32 -1.89
CA SER A 146 -5.81 12.78 -3.02
C SER A 146 -5.11 11.61 -3.69
N TYR A 147 -5.22 11.54 -5.02
CA TYR A 147 -4.56 10.52 -5.85
C TYR A 147 -3.51 11.10 -6.79
N GLY A 148 -3.26 12.42 -6.79
CA GLY A 148 -2.37 13.09 -7.75
C GLY A 148 -0.95 12.52 -7.79
N GLY A 149 -0.48 12.18 -9.00
CA GLY A 149 0.84 11.60 -9.26
C GLY A 149 1.04 10.18 -8.69
N ARG A 150 0.00 9.59 -8.09
CA ARG A 150 0.07 8.27 -7.46
C ARG A 150 -0.24 7.18 -8.47
N ARG A 151 0.15 5.98 -8.07
CA ARG A 151 -0.33 4.76 -8.68
C ARG A 151 -0.94 3.86 -7.62
N VAL A 152 -2.09 3.27 -7.92
CA VAL A 152 -2.76 2.31 -7.05
C VAL A 152 -2.98 1.03 -7.83
N GLN A 153 -2.99 -0.12 -7.15
CA GLN A 153 -3.04 -1.42 -7.82
C GLN A 153 -3.63 -2.49 -6.93
N THR A 154 -4.30 -3.46 -7.54
CA THR A 154 -4.81 -4.64 -6.83
C THR A 154 -3.64 -5.53 -6.44
N ARG A 155 -3.52 -5.80 -5.14
CA ARG A 155 -2.50 -6.70 -4.58
C ARG A 155 -3.10 -8.01 -4.07
N TYR A 156 -4.37 -7.96 -3.66
CA TYR A 156 -5.07 -9.08 -3.04
C TYR A 156 -6.23 -9.57 -3.92
N PHE A 157 -6.40 -10.89 -3.97
CA PHE A 157 -7.48 -11.55 -4.72
C PHE A 157 -8.11 -12.67 -3.89
N ARG A 158 -9.31 -13.11 -4.28
CA ARG A 158 -9.99 -14.28 -3.70
C ARG A 158 -9.88 -15.46 -4.66
N PRO A 159 -8.76 -16.20 -4.70
CA PRO A 159 -8.50 -17.19 -5.73
C PRO A 159 -9.49 -18.37 -5.71
N LYS A 160 -10.16 -18.63 -4.58
CA LYS A 160 -11.12 -19.73 -4.43
C LYS A 160 -12.58 -19.31 -4.61
N ASP A 161 -12.83 -18.02 -4.82
CA ASP A 161 -14.17 -17.45 -5.00
C ASP A 161 -14.45 -17.27 -6.50
N GLY A 162 -15.01 -18.30 -7.13
CA GLY A 162 -15.27 -18.30 -8.58
C GLY A 162 -16.34 -17.30 -9.02
N GLU A 163 -17.25 -16.88 -8.12
CA GLU A 163 -18.23 -15.83 -8.44
C GLU A 163 -17.54 -14.46 -8.48
N TRP A 164 -16.72 -14.16 -7.47
CA TRP A 164 -15.97 -12.91 -7.41
C TRP A 164 -15.01 -12.75 -8.61
N LEU A 165 -14.34 -13.84 -9.00
CA LEU A 165 -13.44 -13.84 -10.16
C LEU A 165 -14.19 -13.62 -11.46
N ARG A 166 -15.26 -14.38 -11.69
CA ARG A 166 -16.09 -14.26 -12.91
C ARG A 166 -16.73 -12.88 -13.03
N HIS A 167 -17.23 -12.32 -11.93
CA HIS A 167 -17.75 -10.94 -11.89
C HIS A 167 -16.70 -9.94 -12.36
N ASN A 168 -15.45 -10.05 -11.91
CA ASN A 168 -14.38 -9.15 -12.32
C ASN A 168 -13.97 -9.32 -13.79
N VAL A 169 -14.04 -10.53 -14.33
CA VAL A 169 -13.87 -10.79 -15.78
C VAL A 169 -15.00 -10.15 -16.57
N GLU A 170 -16.25 -10.31 -16.15
CA GLU A 170 -17.44 -9.74 -16.79
C GLU A 170 -17.41 -8.20 -16.75
N ALA A 171 -17.01 -7.60 -15.62
CA ALA A 171 -16.84 -6.16 -15.49
C ALA A 171 -15.77 -5.63 -16.48
N ALA A 172 -14.64 -6.34 -16.60
CA ALA A 172 -13.58 -5.98 -17.52
C ALA A 172 -14.01 -6.16 -18.98
N ASP A 173 -14.67 -7.27 -19.33
CA ASP A 173 -15.19 -7.52 -20.68
C ASP A 173 -16.21 -6.43 -21.07
N GLY A 174 -17.17 -6.15 -20.18
CA GLY A 174 -18.17 -5.10 -20.39
C GLY A 174 -17.56 -3.71 -20.51
N PHE A 175 -16.46 -3.42 -19.81
CA PHE A 175 -15.74 -2.16 -19.96
C PHE A 175 -15.08 -2.03 -21.32
N VAL A 176 -14.29 -3.03 -21.74
CA VAL A 176 -13.63 -3.02 -23.06
C VAL A 176 -14.67 -3.00 -24.19
N ALA A 177 -15.78 -3.74 -24.04
CA ALA A 177 -16.88 -3.73 -25.00
C ALA A 177 -17.51 -2.33 -25.16
N ARG A 178 -17.70 -1.58 -24.07
CA ARG A 178 -18.20 -0.19 -24.11
C ARG A 178 -17.22 0.74 -24.81
N VAL A 179 -15.93 0.66 -24.47
CA VAL A 179 -14.86 1.46 -25.12
C VAL A 179 -14.88 1.26 -26.63
N ARG A 180 -14.94 0.01 -27.09
CA ARG A 180 -15.00 -0.29 -28.53
C ARG A 180 -16.33 0.14 -29.18
N SER A 181 -17.44 -0.01 -28.48
CA SER A 181 -18.75 0.45 -28.96
C SER A 181 -18.83 1.98 -29.10
N ALA A 182 -17.99 2.73 -28.38
CA ALA A 182 -17.81 4.17 -28.54
C ALA A 182 -16.94 4.54 -29.75
N GLY A 183 -16.45 3.57 -30.53
CA GLY A 183 -15.61 3.78 -31.71
C GLY A 183 -14.12 3.92 -31.39
N ILE A 184 -13.70 3.61 -30.16
CA ILE A 184 -12.28 3.63 -29.77
C ILE A 184 -11.68 2.26 -30.09
N GLU A 185 -10.83 2.23 -31.10
CA GLU A 185 -10.08 1.03 -31.47
C GLU A 185 -8.67 1.06 -30.85
N PRO A 186 -8.06 -0.11 -30.63
CA PRO A 186 -6.75 -0.19 -29.99
C PRO A 186 -5.63 0.21 -30.95
N ASP A 187 -4.57 0.79 -30.37
CA ASP A 187 -3.27 0.93 -31.01
C ASP A 187 -2.66 -0.44 -31.34
N ALA A 188 -1.67 -0.46 -32.24
CA ALA A 188 -0.85 -1.65 -32.46
C ALA A 188 -0.19 -2.12 -31.16
N ALA A 189 -0.17 -3.44 -30.95
CA ALA A 189 0.44 -4.02 -29.76
C ALA A 189 1.91 -3.61 -29.63
N LEU A 190 2.31 -3.23 -28.42
CA LEU A 190 3.67 -2.85 -28.09
C LEU A 190 4.59 -4.08 -28.00
N GLU A 191 5.91 -3.86 -27.99
CA GLU A 191 6.94 -4.90 -27.87
C GLU A 191 6.76 -5.81 -26.63
N ASN A 192 6.09 -5.32 -25.58
CA ASN A 192 5.81 -6.05 -24.36
C ASN A 192 4.43 -6.73 -24.35
N GLY A 193 3.69 -6.71 -25.47
CA GLY A 193 2.35 -7.29 -25.61
C GLY A 193 1.21 -6.38 -25.17
N ALA A 194 1.51 -5.20 -24.62
CA ALA A 194 0.47 -4.26 -24.17
C ALA A 194 -0.31 -3.69 -25.36
N VAL A 195 -1.63 -3.56 -25.18
CA VAL A 195 -2.56 -2.97 -26.15
C VAL A 195 -3.22 -1.75 -25.51
N ILE A 196 -3.27 -0.63 -26.23
CA ILE A 196 -3.71 0.66 -25.67
C ILE A 196 -4.94 1.16 -26.41
N PHE A 197 -5.96 1.57 -25.66
CA PHE A 197 -7.10 2.34 -26.13
C PHE A 197 -6.96 3.77 -25.61
N ARG A 198 -6.95 4.73 -26.53
CA ARG A 198 -6.75 6.15 -26.19
C ARG A 198 -8.09 6.86 -25.99
N ASP A 199 -8.05 7.90 -25.16
CA ASP A 199 -9.17 8.83 -25.00
C ASP A 199 -10.48 8.18 -24.54
N VAL A 200 -10.37 7.17 -23.67
CA VAL A 200 -11.49 6.56 -22.97
C VAL A 200 -12.13 7.58 -22.03
N SER A 201 -13.46 7.67 -22.04
CA SER A 201 -14.17 8.61 -21.18
C SER A 201 -13.98 8.30 -19.70
N ALA A 202 -13.85 9.33 -18.87
CA ALA A 202 -13.84 9.16 -17.41
C ALA A 202 -15.09 8.45 -16.89
N ASP A 203 -16.25 8.68 -17.51
CA ASP A 203 -17.51 8.08 -17.12
C ASP A 203 -17.50 6.55 -17.31
N ASP A 204 -16.92 6.05 -18.40
CA ASP A 204 -16.75 4.60 -18.62
C ASP A 204 -15.78 3.96 -17.63
N VAL A 205 -14.69 4.67 -17.27
CA VAL A 205 -13.73 4.24 -16.25
C VAL A 205 -14.39 4.17 -14.89
N LEU A 206 -15.10 5.23 -14.47
CA LEU A 206 -15.78 5.27 -13.17
C LEU A 206 -16.87 4.19 -13.07
N ARG A 207 -17.60 3.95 -14.16
CA ARG A 207 -18.58 2.84 -14.22
C ARG A 207 -17.92 1.47 -14.06
N PHE A 208 -16.76 1.27 -14.68
CA PHE A 208 -15.99 0.04 -14.47
C PHE A 208 -15.50 -0.10 -13.02
N LEU A 209 -14.97 0.97 -12.43
CA LEU A 209 -14.48 0.96 -11.05
C LEU A 209 -15.58 0.69 -10.03
N ALA A 210 -16.80 1.17 -10.28
CA ALA A 210 -17.96 0.90 -9.43
C ALA A 210 -18.43 -0.57 -9.51
N ASP A 211 -18.22 -1.24 -10.65
CA ASP A 211 -18.61 -2.63 -10.88
C ASP A 211 -17.51 -3.63 -10.46
N TYR A 212 -16.24 -3.26 -10.62
CA TYR A 212 -15.10 -4.10 -10.28
C TYR A 212 -15.00 -4.32 -8.77
N ARG A 213 -15.00 -5.59 -8.34
CA ARG A 213 -14.88 -5.95 -6.93
C ARG A 213 -13.41 -5.91 -6.50
N VAL A 214 -13.10 -5.03 -5.56
CA VAL A 214 -11.79 -4.90 -4.93
C VAL A 214 -11.76 -5.70 -3.62
N HIS A 215 -10.62 -6.29 -3.26
CA HIS A 215 -10.47 -6.95 -1.97
C HIS A 215 -10.49 -5.90 -0.82
N PRO A 216 -11.18 -6.13 0.31
CA PRO A 216 -11.27 -5.16 1.41
C PRO A 216 -9.93 -4.68 1.99
N ASP A 217 -8.89 -5.52 1.90
CA ASP A 217 -7.52 -5.18 2.30
C ASP A 217 -6.80 -4.24 1.30
N SER A 218 -7.48 -3.71 0.28
CA SER A 218 -6.99 -2.69 -0.66
C SER A 218 -7.76 -1.36 -0.51
N PRO A 219 -7.63 -0.67 0.63
CA PRO A 219 -8.36 0.58 0.90
C PRO A 219 -7.99 1.75 -0.02
N ASP A 220 -6.84 1.66 -0.68
CA ASP A 220 -6.37 2.62 -1.68
C ASP A 220 -7.18 2.57 -2.98
N LEU A 221 -7.99 1.53 -3.17
CA LEU A 221 -8.82 1.30 -4.36
C LEU A 221 -10.33 1.45 -4.10
N ASP A 222 -10.71 2.26 -3.11
CA ASP A 222 -12.12 2.61 -2.88
C ASP A 222 -12.69 3.45 -4.04
N HIS A 223 -13.69 2.88 -4.73
CA HIS A 223 -14.27 3.47 -5.94
C HIS A 223 -14.98 4.81 -5.68
N GLU A 224 -15.64 4.99 -4.53
CA GLU A 224 -16.34 6.25 -4.22
C GLU A 224 -15.35 7.40 -4.03
N LEU A 225 -14.17 7.09 -3.47
CA LEU A 225 -13.12 8.09 -3.28
C LEU A 225 -12.45 8.47 -4.58
N ILE A 226 -12.16 7.47 -5.42
CA ILE A 226 -11.61 7.69 -6.74
C ILE A 226 -12.60 8.52 -7.56
N GLU A 227 -13.89 8.19 -7.52
CA GLU A 227 -14.95 8.96 -8.18
C GLU A 227 -14.99 10.41 -7.70
N LYS A 228 -15.01 10.65 -6.37
CA LYS A 228 -14.99 12.01 -5.81
C LYS A 228 -13.75 12.80 -6.25
N TYR A 229 -12.59 12.14 -6.29
CA TYR A 229 -11.34 12.77 -6.74
C TYR A 229 -11.38 13.09 -8.23
N VAL A 230 -11.73 12.13 -9.09
CA VAL A 230 -11.83 12.31 -10.54
C VAL A 230 -12.83 13.41 -10.87
N ASN A 231 -14.05 13.37 -10.32
CA ASN A 231 -15.06 14.39 -10.56
C ASN A 231 -14.66 15.79 -10.08
N ARG A 232 -13.78 15.90 -9.07
CA ARG A 232 -13.18 17.17 -8.68
C ARG A 232 -12.17 17.66 -9.72
N GLN A 233 -11.25 16.81 -10.15
CA GLN A 233 -10.24 17.15 -11.17
C GLN A 233 -10.90 17.55 -12.50
N ARG A 234 -12.01 16.90 -12.84
CA ARG A 234 -12.79 17.20 -14.05
C ARG A 234 -13.29 18.64 -14.12
N ARG A 235 -13.63 19.23 -12.98
CA ARG A 235 -14.05 20.64 -12.89
C ARG A 235 -12.91 21.61 -13.24
N SER A 236 -11.67 21.18 -13.12
CA SER A 236 -10.46 21.92 -13.48
C SER A 236 -9.93 21.53 -14.86
N GLY A 237 -10.65 20.70 -15.63
CA GLY A 237 -10.26 20.26 -16.98
C GLY A 237 -9.23 19.12 -17.01
N HIS A 238 -9.06 18.39 -15.92
CA HIS A 238 -8.16 17.24 -15.81
C HIS A 238 -8.95 15.94 -15.57
N LEU A 239 -8.44 14.83 -16.09
CA LEU A 239 -9.06 13.49 -15.96
C LEU A 239 -10.40 13.33 -16.68
N GLU A 240 -10.70 14.14 -17.70
CA GLU A 240 -11.84 13.94 -18.62
C GLU A 240 -11.68 12.65 -19.42
N PHE A 241 -10.43 12.35 -19.76
CA PHE A 241 -10.04 11.23 -20.58
C PHE A 241 -8.98 10.39 -19.88
N TRP A 242 -9.02 9.11 -20.21
CA TRP A 242 -8.12 8.10 -19.71
C TRP A 242 -7.55 7.30 -20.88
N ASN A 243 -6.32 6.84 -20.75
CA ASN A 243 -5.84 5.77 -21.60
C ASN A 243 -6.08 4.43 -20.88
N LEU A 244 -6.58 3.44 -21.60
CA LEU A 244 -6.73 2.07 -21.12
C LEU A 244 -5.62 1.22 -21.72
N ALA A 245 -4.80 0.59 -20.88
CA ALA A 245 -3.81 -0.39 -21.30
C ALA A 245 -4.20 -1.80 -20.84
N ILE A 246 -4.31 -2.74 -21.78
CA ILE A 246 -4.41 -4.16 -21.46
C ILE A 246 -3.01 -4.75 -21.52
N MET A 247 -2.48 -5.12 -20.36
CA MET A 247 -1.12 -5.63 -20.18
C MET A 247 -1.09 -7.13 -20.45
N ALA A 248 -1.25 -7.50 -21.72
CA ALA A 248 -1.27 -8.89 -22.17
C ALA A 248 0.14 -9.47 -22.38
N ALA A 249 0.24 -10.79 -22.28
CA ALA A 249 1.45 -11.51 -22.69
C ALA A 249 1.60 -11.48 -24.23
N THR A 250 2.83 -11.47 -24.71
CA THR A 250 3.15 -11.54 -26.15
C THR A 250 2.87 -12.90 -26.77
N THR A 251 2.72 -13.93 -25.95
CA THR A 251 2.45 -15.32 -26.34
C THR A 251 1.21 -15.84 -25.63
N ASP A 252 0.52 -16.81 -26.24
CA ASP A 252 -0.65 -17.50 -25.71
C ASP A 252 -0.31 -18.77 -24.91
N THR A 253 0.95 -18.91 -24.49
CA THR A 253 1.46 -20.06 -23.72
C THR A 253 0.67 -20.35 -22.44
N HIS A 254 0.10 -19.32 -21.82
CA HIS A 254 -0.73 -19.40 -20.61
C HIS A 254 -2.23 -19.25 -20.92
N GLY A 255 -2.61 -19.45 -22.18
CA GLY A 255 -3.95 -19.21 -22.70
C GLY A 255 -4.27 -17.72 -22.85
N THR A 256 -5.53 -17.48 -23.20
CA THR A 256 -6.06 -16.13 -23.44
C THR A 256 -7.33 -15.91 -22.63
N VAL A 257 -7.61 -14.64 -22.32
CA VAL A 257 -8.92 -14.19 -21.85
C VAL A 257 -9.57 -13.34 -22.95
N ARG A 258 -10.89 -13.50 -23.13
CA ARG A 258 -11.68 -12.72 -24.07
C ARG A 258 -12.22 -11.47 -23.36
N LEU A 259 -11.86 -10.27 -23.84
CA LEU A 259 -12.37 -8.99 -23.34
C LEU A 259 -12.79 -8.10 -24.52
N GLY A 260 -14.01 -7.56 -24.52
CA GLY A 260 -14.50 -6.68 -25.56
C GLY A 260 -14.46 -7.31 -26.96
N SER A 261 -14.72 -8.62 -27.04
CA SER A 261 -14.59 -9.44 -28.25
C SER A 261 -13.16 -9.70 -28.76
N MET A 262 -12.12 -9.31 -28.02
CA MET A 262 -10.71 -9.54 -28.36
C MET A 262 -10.03 -10.54 -27.42
N ASP A 263 -9.11 -11.36 -27.93
CA ASP A 263 -8.31 -12.29 -27.11
C ASP A 263 -7.01 -11.63 -26.63
N PHE A 264 -6.75 -11.73 -25.33
CA PHE A 264 -5.53 -11.21 -24.70
C PHE A 264 -4.79 -12.34 -23.99
N GLY A 265 -3.48 -12.48 -24.26
CA GLY A 265 -2.62 -13.46 -23.60
C GLY A 265 -2.51 -13.20 -22.09
N ARG A 266 -2.61 -14.26 -21.28
CA ARG A 266 -2.52 -14.16 -19.82
C ARG A 266 -1.07 -14.02 -19.35
N ILE A 267 -0.84 -13.17 -18.37
CA ILE A 267 0.45 -12.97 -17.70
C ILE A 267 0.57 -13.84 -16.45
N VAL A 268 1.81 -14.16 -16.07
CA VAL A 268 2.10 -14.95 -14.87
C VAL A 268 2.30 -14.06 -13.65
N ARG A 269 1.50 -14.28 -12.60
CA ARG A 269 1.63 -13.65 -11.27
C ARG A 269 1.37 -14.67 -10.15
N SER A 270 2.44 -15.27 -9.63
CA SER A 270 2.37 -16.18 -8.48
C SER A 270 2.06 -15.44 -7.18
N LYS A 271 1.48 -16.14 -6.19
CA LYS A 271 1.16 -15.57 -4.87
C LYS A 271 2.28 -15.85 -3.86
N LEU A 272 2.34 -15.03 -2.82
CA LEU A 272 3.24 -15.28 -1.70
C LEU A 272 2.83 -16.52 -0.90
N ARG A 273 3.83 -17.12 -0.24
CA ARG A 273 3.59 -18.11 0.82
C ARG A 273 3.16 -17.38 2.08
N ASP A 274 1.86 -17.10 2.17
CA ASP A 274 1.20 -16.75 3.43
C ASP A 274 0.38 -17.95 3.92
N GLU A 275 0.70 -18.39 5.13
CA GLU A 275 -0.07 -19.40 5.85
C GLU A 275 -1.18 -18.69 6.66
N GLY A 276 -2.38 -19.26 6.67
CA GLY A 276 -3.47 -18.76 7.52
C GLY A 276 -4.32 -17.62 6.97
N VAL A 277 -4.18 -17.19 5.71
CA VAL A 277 -5.05 -16.17 5.10
C VAL A 277 -5.71 -16.68 3.82
N GLU A 278 -7.02 -16.50 3.71
CA GLU A 278 -7.82 -16.96 2.56
C GLU A 278 -7.65 -16.13 1.27
N ARG A 279 -6.87 -15.05 1.32
CA ARG A 279 -6.56 -14.19 0.16
C ARG A 279 -5.25 -14.58 -0.51
N ALA A 280 -5.16 -14.38 -1.82
CA ALA A 280 -3.88 -14.40 -2.53
C ALA A 280 -3.24 -13.01 -2.50
N ASP A 281 -1.97 -12.92 -2.12
CA ASP A 281 -1.17 -11.69 -2.18
C ASP A 281 -0.09 -11.83 -3.26
N ILE A 282 -0.17 -11.02 -4.33
CA ILE A 282 0.81 -11.02 -5.43
C ILE A 282 1.95 -10.00 -5.24
N LYS A 283 1.90 -9.21 -4.15
CA LYS A 283 2.79 -8.10 -3.77
C LYS A 283 2.72 -6.88 -4.69
N THR A 284 3.12 -7.06 -5.94
CA THR A 284 3.23 -5.98 -6.92
C THR A 284 2.73 -6.50 -8.25
N LEU A 285 1.71 -5.83 -8.79
CA LEU A 285 1.13 -6.15 -10.08
C LEU A 285 1.87 -5.43 -11.21
N MET A 286 2.07 -4.14 -11.00
CA MET A 286 2.59 -3.18 -11.95
C MET A 286 4.10 -2.97 -11.80
N SER A 287 4.84 -3.24 -12.87
CA SER A 287 6.25 -2.86 -12.99
C SER A 287 6.38 -1.34 -13.14
N LYS A 288 7.51 -0.77 -12.74
CA LYS A 288 7.74 0.69 -12.76
C LYS A 288 7.47 1.33 -14.13
N ASP A 289 7.83 0.66 -15.23
CA ASP A 289 7.73 1.14 -16.60
C ASP A 289 6.29 1.22 -17.12
N HIS A 290 5.39 0.39 -16.58
CA HIS A 290 3.99 0.37 -17.00
C HIS A 290 3.27 1.71 -16.76
N ARG A 291 3.75 2.53 -15.82
CA ARG A 291 3.16 3.86 -15.53
C ARG A 291 3.28 4.86 -16.68
N ALA A 292 4.14 4.56 -17.64
CA ALA A 292 4.40 5.38 -18.81
C ALA A 292 4.12 4.65 -20.13
N VAL A 293 3.43 3.50 -20.08
CA VAL A 293 3.22 2.63 -21.25
C VAL A 293 2.47 3.32 -22.39
N ASP A 294 1.65 4.32 -22.07
CA ASP A 294 0.79 5.04 -22.99
C ASP A 294 1.45 6.23 -23.71
N PHE A 295 2.62 6.69 -23.24
CA PHE A 295 3.34 7.83 -23.84
C PHE A 295 4.86 7.59 -24.01
N MET A 296 5.41 6.52 -23.45
CA MET A 296 6.84 6.23 -23.49
C MET A 296 7.11 4.77 -23.88
N ALA A 297 8.03 4.56 -24.82
CA ALA A 297 8.43 3.21 -25.23
C ALA A 297 8.95 2.39 -24.02
N PRO A 298 8.54 1.12 -23.85
CA PRO A 298 8.95 0.30 -22.70
C PRO A 298 10.47 0.20 -22.51
N SER A 299 11.23 0.13 -23.61
CA SER A 299 12.70 0.06 -23.60
C SER A 299 13.37 1.31 -23.01
N VAL A 300 12.72 2.47 -23.10
CA VAL A 300 13.16 3.74 -22.51
C VAL A 300 12.70 3.83 -21.05
N ALA A 301 11.42 3.53 -20.80
CA ALA A 301 10.83 3.64 -19.47
C ALA A 301 11.52 2.74 -18.42
N ARG A 302 11.96 1.54 -18.80
CA ARG A 302 12.69 0.62 -17.91
C ARG A 302 14.00 1.19 -17.36
N LYS A 303 14.63 2.12 -18.07
CA LYS A 303 15.90 2.75 -17.67
C LYS A 303 15.71 3.88 -16.66
N LYS A 304 14.47 4.33 -16.43
CA LYS A 304 14.16 5.47 -15.56
C LYS A 304 13.76 5.04 -14.16
N GLY A 305 13.96 5.95 -13.20
CA GLY A 305 13.46 5.83 -11.84
C GLY A 305 11.95 6.09 -11.76
N GLU A 306 11.32 5.72 -10.64
CA GLU A 306 9.87 5.93 -10.48
C GLU A 306 9.48 7.40 -10.47
N ILE A 307 10.28 8.24 -9.82
CA ILE A 307 10.09 9.70 -9.75
C ILE A 307 10.29 10.34 -11.12
N GLU A 308 11.32 9.91 -11.86
CA GLU A 308 11.54 10.41 -13.22
C GLU A 308 10.38 10.10 -14.15
N LEU A 309 9.80 8.91 -14.04
CA LEU A 309 8.63 8.51 -14.83
C LEU A 309 7.36 9.27 -14.42
N ALA A 310 7.19 9.57 -13.13
CA ALA A 310 6.09 10.42 -12.67
C ALA A 310 6.21 11.83 -13.28
N LYS A 311 7.39 12.46 -13.15
CA LYS A 311 7.66 13.77 -13.74
C LYS A 311 7.52 13.78 -15.25
N ALA A 312 7.95 12.72 -15.92
CA ALA A 312 7.81 12.60 -17.37
C ALA A 312 6.34 12.63 -17.79
N ARG A 313 5.44 11.98 -17.05
CA ARG A 313 3.99 12.04 -17.31
C ARG A 313 3.45 13.46 -17.11
N ASP A 314 3.88 14.13 -16.06
CA ASP A 314 3.37 15.47 -15.71
C ASP A 314 3.81 16.54 -16.72
N LEU A 315 4.95 16.31 -17.37
CA LEU A 315 5.49 17.17 -18.44
C LEU A 315 4.98 16.79 -19.84
N ASP A 316 4.46 15.57 -20.02
CA ASP A 316 4.01 15.07 -21.32
C ASP A 316 2.69 15.77 -21.75
N PRO A 317 2.64 16.44 -22.91
CA PRO A 317 1.46 17.19 -23.33
C PRO A 317 0.18 16.35 -23.43
N ASP A 318 0.29 15.07 -23.78
CA ASP A 318 -0.83 14.18 -24.02
C ASP A 318 -1.23 13.41 -22.76
N ALA A 319 -0.26 13.05 -21.91
CA ALA A 319 -0.48 12.23 -20.73
C ALA A 319 -0.75 13.03 -19.45
N ARG A 320 -0.30 14.29 -19.36
CA ARG A 320 -0.42 15.10 -18.13
C ARG A 320 -1.87 15.29 -17.69
N ASN A 321 -2.82 15.43 -18.61
CA ASN A 321 -4.23 15.65 -18.26
C ASN A 321 -5.06 14.37 -18.21
N LYS A 322 -4.46 13.21 -18.48
CA LYS A 322 -5.16 11.93 -18.60
C LYS A 322 -4.80 10.98 -17.48
N GLY A 323 -5.79 10.25 -16.98
CA GLY A 323 -5.53 9.09 -16.16
C GLY A 323 -5.07 7.92 -17.03
N LEU A 324 -4.43 6.92 -16.43
CA LEU A 324 -4.14 5.64 -17.08
C LEU A 324 -4.71 4.52 -16.22
N ILE A 325 -5.56 3.70 -16.84
CA ILE A 325 -6.08 2.47 -16.24
C ILE A 325 -5.42 1.27 -16.94
N LEU A 326 -4.93 0.33 -16.15
CA LEU A 326 -4.25 -0.87 -16.63
C LEU A 326 -5.01 -2.11 -16.17
N LEU A 327 -5.36 -2.97 -17.12
CA LEU A 327 -5.94 -4.28 -16.86
C LEU A 327 -4.90 -5.37 -17.12
N TYR A 328 -4.85 -6.35 -16.22
CA TYR A 328 -3.90 -7.45 -16.26
C TYR A 328 -4.67 -8.77 -16.30
N PRO A 329 -4.80 -9.40 -17.47
CA PRO A 329 -5.19 -10.80 -17.57
C PRO A 329 -4.16 -11.70 -16.88
N ILE A 330 -4.49 -12.28 -15.73
CA ILE A 330 -3.57 -13.12 -14.96
C ILE A 330 -3.96 -14.59 -15.11
N ASP A 331 -2.98 -15.44 -15.40
CA ASP A 331 -3.16 -16.89 -15.47
C ASP A 331 -3.58 -17.46 -14.09
N PRO A 332 -4.74 -18.14 -13.98
CA PRO A 332 -5.19 -18.74 -12.71
C PRO A 332 -4.17 -19.73 -12.12
N HIS A 333 -3.36 -20.36 -12.96
CA HIS A 333 -2.34 -21.34 -12.57
C HIS A 333 -0.92 -20.76 -12.61
N SER A 334 -0.78 -19.45 -12.41
CA SER A 334 0.50 -18.74 -12.40
C SER A 334 1.52 -19.34 -11.42
N GLU A 335 2.47 -20.13 -11.95
CA GLU A 335 3.57 -20.72 -11.20
C GLU A 335 4.68 -19.69 -10.89
N PRO A 336 5.40 -19.82 -9.76
CA PRO A 336 6.54 -18.95 -9.49
C PRO A 336 7.77 -19.36 -10.30
N ASP A 337 8.54 -18.36 -10.73
CA ASP A 337 9.87 -18.58 -11.29
C ASP A 337 10.77 -19.36 -10.32
N ALA A 338 11.76 -20.08 -10.86
CA ALA A 338 12.68 -20.90 -10.07
C ALA A 338 13.35 -20.12 -8.91
N ALA A 339 13.72 -18.86 -9.15
CA ALA A 339 14.32 -17.97 -8.15
C ALA A 339 13.38 -17.62 -6.97
N ASN A 340 12.06 -17.72 -7.17
CA ASN A 340 11.04 -17.27 -6.22
C ASN A 340 10.30 -18.43 -5.51
N LYS A 341 10.61 -19.69 -5.82
CA LYS A 341 9.92 -20.88 -5.25
C LYS A 341 9.96 -20.97 -3.72
N ALA A 342 10.98 -20.38 -3.10
CA ALA A 342 11.13 -20.35 -1.64
C ALA A 342 10.13 -19.42 -0.96
N SER A 343 9.76 -18.29 -1.59
CA SER A 343 8.89 -17.27 -1.01
C SER A 343 7.49 -17.22 -1.65
N ARG A 344 7.30 -17.90 -2.79
CA ARG A 344 6.04 -17.91 -3.56
C ARG A 344 5.53 -19.33 -3.85
N ARG A 345 4.26 -19.39 -4.24
CA ARG A 345 3.53 -20.58 -4.70
C ARG A 345 2.59 -20.21 -5.83
N ALA A 346 2.07 -21.22 -6.54
CA ALA A 346 1.11 -21.02 -7.61
C ALA A 346 -0.07 -20.16 -7.15
N LEU A 347 -0.57 -19.29 -8.04
CA LEU A 347 -1.77 -18.48 -7.74
C LEU A 347 -2.95 -19.38 -7.37
N ASP A 348 -3.13 -20.48 -8.13
CA ASP A 348 -4.09 -21.54 -7.87
C ASP A 348 -5.51 -20.97 -7.69
N ALA A 349 -5.91 -20.14 -8.66
CA ALA A 349 -7.26 -19.60 -8.76
C ALA A 349 -8.18 -20.57 -9.51
N VAL A 350 -9.47 -20.53 -9.17
CA VAL A 350 -10.50 -21.40 -9.78
C VAL A 350 -11.03 -20.88 -11.11
N ASP A 351 -10.73 -19.62 -11.45
CA ASP A 351 -11.15 -18.94 -12.68
C ASP A 351 -10.15 -17.83 -13.02
N ASP A 352 -10.30 -17.22 -14.21
CA ASP A 352 -9.44 -16.13 -14.68
C ASP A 352 -9.42 -14.95 -13.69
N VAL A 353 -8.23 -14.37 -13.52
CA VAL A 353 -8.02 -13.27 -12.58
C VAL A 353 -7.72 -12.00 -13.37
N ILE A 354 -8.51 -10.95 -13.19
CA ILE A 354 -8.22 -9.63 -13.76
C ILE A 354 -7.63 -8.74 -12.66
N GLY A 355 -6.36 -8.37 -12.79
CA GLY A 355 -5.73 -7.34 -11.97
C GLY A 355 -5.98 -5.94 -12.53
N LEU A 356 -6.04 -4.94 -11.65
CA LEU A 356 -6.26 -3.55 -11.99
C LEU A 356 -5.13 -2.69 -11.42
N ALA A 357 -4.65 -1.72 -12.20
CA ALA A 357 -3.87 -0.59 -11.68
C ALA A 357 -4.37 0.74 -12.27
N LEU A 358 -4.23 1.81 -11.50
CA LEU A 358 -4.52 3.18 -11.92
C LEU A 358 -3.27 4.02 -11.73
N VAL A 359 -3.03 4.92 -12.66
CA VAL A 359 -1.96 5.92 -12.61
C VAL A 359 -2.59 7.28 -12.83
N PHE A 360 -2.43 8.15 -11.85
CA PHE A 360 -2.90 9.51 -11.92
C PHE A 360 -1.74 10.43 -12.26
N PRO A 361 -1.94 11.43 -13.13
CA PRO A 361 -0.96 12.47 -13.34
C PRO A 361 -0.79 13.30 -12.07
N GLY A 362 0.43 13.77 -11.85
CA GLY A 362 0.76 14.79 -10.87
C GLY A 362 0.41 16.16 -11.45
N HIS A 363 -0.67 16.74 -10.96
CA HIS A 363 -0.86 18.17 -11.09
C HIS A 363 -0.70 18.81 -9.72
N PRO A 364 0.23 19.78 -9.57
CA PRO A 364 0.07 20.82 -8.59
C PRO A 364 -1.08 21.68 -9.13
N ASP A 365 -2.32 21.27 -8.90
CA ASP A 365 -3.41 22.21 -9.05
C ASP A 365 -3.11 23.30 -8.01
N GLU A 366 -2.64 24.47 -8.46
CA GLU A 366 -2.38 25.64 -7.60
C GLU A 366 -3.68 26.04 -6.88
N SER A 367 -4.85 25.67 -7.41
CA SER A 367 -6.17 25.83 -6.76
C SER A 367 -6.53 24.65 -5.82
N SER A 368 -5.75 23.56 -5.84
CA SER A 368 -5.78 22.48 -4.85
C SER A 368 -4.76 22.65 -3.73
N GLN A 369 -4.09 23.82 -3.63
CA GLN A 369 -3.74 24.32 -2.31
C GLN A 369 -5.05 24.32 -1.54
N VAL A 370 -5.16 23.35 -0.64
CA VAL A 370 -6.29 23.13 0.23
C VAL A 370 -6.51 24.42 1.02
N ARG A 371 -7.28 25.37 0.46
CA ARG A 371 -8.13 26.26 1.24
C ARG A 371 -9.32 25.42 1.72
N GLN A 372 -9.03 24.35 2.44
CA GLN A 372 -10.02 23.89 3.40
C GLN A 372 -9.79 24.74 4.63
N THR A 373 -10.81 25.57 4.87
CA THR A 373 -11.16 26.11 6.17
C THR A 373 -10.70 25.12 7.23
N TYR A 374 -9.77 25.55 8.08
CA TYR A 374 -9.57 24.90 9.36
C TYR A 374 -10.94 24.86 10.02
N VAL A 375 -11.63 23.72 9.98
CA VAL A 375 -12.48 23.36 11.10
C VAL A 375 -11.46 22.92 12.14
N ALA A 376 -10.89 23.90 12.83
CA ALA A 376 -10.40 23.64 14.17
C ALA A 376 -11.59 22.99 14.87
N VAL A 377 -11.44 21.71 15.22
CA VAL A 377 -12.32 21.14 16.22
C VAL A 377 -12.13 22.05 17.42
N ASP A 378 -13.17 22.77 17.78
CA ASP A 378 -13.21 23.46 19.06
C ASP A 378 -13.18 22.34 20.10
N LEU A 379 -11.98 22.09 20.63
CA LEU A 379 -11.72 21.07 21.65
C LEU A 379 -12.23 21.51 23.02
N THR A 380 -13.00 22.60 23.11
CA THR A 380 -13.61 23.06 24.36
C THR A 380 -14.67 22.10 24.88
N ASP A 381 -15.39 21.40 23.99
CA ASP A 381 -16.47 20.47 24.36
C ASP A 381 -16.22 19.02 23.89
N ALA A 382 -15.02 18.71 23.39
CA ALA A 382 -14.60 17.33 23.35
C ALA A 382 -14.35 16.93 24.81
N ASP A 383 -15.35 16.33 25.45
CA ASP A 383 -15.13 15.46 26.59
C ASP A 383 -14.10 14.43 26.14
N VAL A 384 -12.84 14.79 26.36
CA VAL A 384 -11.77 13.85 26.42
C VAL A 384 -12.17 13.03 27.65
N GLU A 385 -12.87 11.92 27.43
CA GLU A 385 -12.64 10.74 28.24
C GLU A 385 -11.17 10.35 27.98
N VAL A 386 -10.28 11.17 28.53
CA VAL A 386 -9.08 10.66 29.13
C VAL A 386 -9.68 9.73 30.17
N GLU A 387 -9.50 8.42 30.00
CA GLU A 387 -9.49 7.58 31.18
C GLU A 387 -8.55 8.31 32.14
N GLN A 388 -9.07 8.93 33.20
CA GLN A 388 -8.29 9.81 34.08
C GLN A 388 -7.00 9.09 34.54
N ALA A 389 -7.07 7.75 34.62
CA ALA A 389 -5.96 6.83 34.80
C ALA A 389 -4.79 6.98 33.79
N GLU A 390 -5.03 7.26 32.49
CA GLU A 390 -3.98 7.47 31.48
C GLU A 390 -3.29 8.85 31.61
N PHE A 391 -3.98 9.88 32.13
CA PHE A 391 -3.35 11.19 32.37
C PHE A 391 -2.58 11.24 33.69
N ASP A 392 -3.12 10.61 34.74
CA ASP A 392 -2.47 10.52 36.05
C ASP A 392 -1.16 9.71 35.96
N GLU A 393 -1.10 8.70 35.06
CA GLU A 393 0.15 7.98 34.72
C GLU A 393 1.19 8.84 33.95
N LEU A 394 0.76 9.86 33.20
CA LEU A 394 1.65 10.75 32.44
C LEU A 394 2.19 11.92 33.28
N ALA A 395 1.45 12.35 34.30
CA ALA A 395 1.78 13.52 35.11
C ALA A 395 2.67 13.22 36.33
N GLY A 396 2.81 11.95 36.74
CA GLY A 396 3.67 11.58 37.87
C GLY A 396 3.29 12.28 39.18
N VAL A 397 2.01 12.56 39.39
CA VAL A 397 1.51 13.13 40.65
C VAL A 397 1.12 11.96 41.55
N SER A 398 1.96 11.69 42.55
CA SER A 398 1.55 10.91 43.70
C SER A 398 0.64 11.77 44.57
N ASP A 399 -0.65 11.47 44.62
CA ASP A 399 -1.49 11.88 45.73
C ASP A 399 -1.15 10.97 46.93
N ASP A 400 -0.17 11.42 47.73
CA ASP A 400 -0.04 11.02 49.13
C ASP A 400 -0.43 12.25 49.98
N ASP A 401 -1.38 12.06 50.89
CA ASP A 401 -1.75 12.96 51.99
C ASP A 401 -0.55 13.35 52.88
#